data_AF-A0AAE0LGR2-F1
#
_entry.id   AF-A0AAE0LGR2-F1
#
_cell.length_a   1.000
_cell.length_b   1.000
_cell.length_c   1.000
_cell.angle_alpha   90.00
_cell.angle_beta   90.00
_cell.angle_gamma   90.00
#
_symmetry.space_group_name_H-M   'P 1'
#
loop_
_entity.id
_entity.type
_entity.pdbx_description
1 polymer ?
#
loop_
_entity_poly.entity_id
_entity_poly.type
_entity_poly.pdbx_seq_one_letter_code
_entity_poly.pdbx_strand_id
1 'polypeptide(L)'
;MSQVNAKAFIIFSLLACIQAEKLIGGAKRHQTIRERVEEFVHEDPERKQDLKCTGCAYAVYELQKAFQKESHPDERLDLGYDVCDNINQVYGLRLKDDVPVAEFTRDPVNQKMKGPTIGNFLLNPCMTLLDNYEEDVMNNFNLGEREYGLMLCRDRLGLCQKYRDERNKGEL
;
A
#
# COMPACT_ATOMS: atom_id res chain seq x y z
N MET A 1 71.12 30.36 0.31
CA MET A 1 70.64 29.05 -0.15
C MET A 1 69.83 28.44 1.00
N SER A 2 68.50 28.63 1.01
CA SER A 2 67.63 28.10 2.06
C SER A 2 66.81 26.93 1.52
N GLN A 3 67.09 25.74 2.04
CA GLN A 3 66.24 24.56 1.90
C GLN A 3 64.96 24.80 2.70
N VAL A 4 63.85 25.03 2.02
CA VAL A 4 62.53 25.05 2.65
C VAL A 4 61.99 23.61 2.65
N ASN A 5 61.73 23.13 3.86
CA ASN A 5 61.30 21.79 4.22
C ASN A 5 60.08 21.27 3.42
N ALA A 6 60.32 20.32 2.50
CA ALA A 6 59.29 19.59 1.75
C ALA A 6 58.37 18.71 2.64
N LYS A 7 58.72 18.51 3.93
CA LYS A 7 57.91 17.71 4.87
C LYS A 7 56.65 18.42 5.37
N ALA A 8 56.57 19.75 5.30
CA ALA A 8 55.39 20.50 5.75
C ALA A 8 54.22 20.46 4.75
N PHE A 9 54.49 20.24 3.45
CA PHE A 9 53.48 20.28 2.40
C PHE A 9 52.60 19.02 2.34
N ILE A 10 53.16 17.87 2.73
CA ILE A 10 52.45 16.57 2.67
C ILE A 10 51.42 16.46 3.81
N ILE A 11 51.69 17.05 4.98
CA ILE A 11 50.78 17.01 6.13
C ILE A 11 49.52 17.85 5.87
N PHE A 12 49.65 18.99 5.19
CA PHE A 12 48.50 19.85 4.84
C PHE A 12 47.58 19.21 3.78
N SER A 13 48.11 18.38 2.86
CA SER A 13 47.28 17.69 1.86
C SER A 13 46.46 16.53 2.45
N LEU A 14 46.97 15.85 3.48
CA LEU A 14 46.24 14.75 4.14
C LEU A 14 45.14 15.27 5.09
N LEU A 15 45.33 16.42 5.74
CA LEU A 15 44.28 17.04 6.57
C LEU A 15 43.11 17.62 5.75
N ALA A 16 43.35 18.03 4.50
CA ALA A 16 42.30 18.50 3.60
C ALA A 16 41.38 17.35 3.11
N CYS A 17 41.91 16.14 2.92
CA CYS A 17 41.09 14.97 2.56
C CYS A 17 40.19 14.51 3.72
N ILE A 18 40.67 14.54 4.96
CA ILE A 18 39.88 14.09 6.12
C ILE A 18 38.76 15.10 6.47
N GLN A 19 38.93 16.39 6.16
CA GLN A 19 37.85 17.37 6.32
C GLN A 19 36.82 17.35 5.17
N ALA A 20 37.17 16.85 3.99
CA ALA A 20 36.19 16.66 2.91
C ALA A 20 35.20 15.53 3.25
N GLU A 21 35.64 14.46 3.91
CA GLU A 21 34.75 13.35 4.32
C GLU A 21 33.76 13.75 5.42
N LYS A 22 34.09 14.73 6.28
CA LYS A 22 33.14 15.28 7.27
C LYS A 22 32.14 16.28 6.68
N LEU A 23 32.44 16.91 5.54
CA LEU A 23 31.51 17.78 4.82
C LEU A 23 30.61 17.02 3.84
N ILE A 24 31.00 15.79 3.47
CA ILE A 24 30.12 14.78 2.84
C ILE A 24 29.43 13.94 3.93
N GLY A 25 29.31 14.49 5.15
CA GLY A 25 28.44 13.99 6.20
C GLY A 25 26.98 14.10 5.76
N GLY A 26 26.55 13.10 5.00
CA GLY A 26 25.17 12.70 4.75
C GLY A 26 24.18 13.85 4.72
N ALA A 27 24.06 14.53 3.58
CA ALA A 27 22.79 15.12 3.23
C ALA A 27 21.77 13.97 3.18
N LYS A 28 21.12 13.68 4.32
CA LYS A 28 19.91 12.86 4.38
C LYS A 28 18.94 13.56 3.44
N ARG A 29 18.85 13.08 2.20
CA ARG A 29 17.88 13.52 1.20
C ARG A 29 16.55 13.57 1.94
N HIS A 30 16.00 14.76 2.14
CA HIS A 30 14.64 14.88 2.67
C HIS A 30 13.72 14.30 1.60
N GLN A 31 13.46 13.00 1.67
CA GLN A 31 12.48 12.34 0.84
C GLN A 31 11.11 12.87 1.24
N THR A 32 10.39 13.37 0.24
CA THR A 32 8.98 13.75 0.34
C THR A 32 8.13 12.52 0.68
N ILE A 33 6.96 12.72 1.30
CA ILE A 33 6.00 11.64 1.59
C ILE A 33 5.65 10.88 0.29
N ARG A 34 5.50 11.60 -0.82
CA ARG A 34 5.22 11.00 -2.13
C ARG A 34 6.32 10.02 -2.54
N GLU A 35 7.60 10.43 -2.47
CA GLU A 35 8.72 9.54 -2.80
C GLU A 35 8.75 8.30 -1.90
N ARG A 36 8.50 8.45 -0.60
CA ARG A 36 8.42 7.32 0.34
C ARG A 36 7.31 6.35 -0.01
N VAL A 37 6.16 6.86 -0.46
CA VAL A 37 5.03 6.01 -0.89
C VAL A 37 5.35 5.29 -2.19
N GLU A 38 5.99 5.96 -3.15
CA GLU A 38 6.42 5.32 -4.40
C GLU A 38 7.44 4.20 -4.12
N GLU A 39 8.45 4.46 -3.27
CA GLU A 39 9.41 3.46 -2.79
C GLU A 39 8.70 2.29 -2.09
N PHE A 40 7.79 2.59 -1.16
CA PHE A 40 7.03 1.57 -0.42
C PHE A 40 6.23 0.64 -1.34
N VAL A 41 5.63 1.18 -2.40
CA VAL A 41 4.75 0.44 -3.32
C VAL A 41 5.54 -0.38 -4.36
N HIS A 42 6.74 0.07 -4.74
CA HIS A 42 7.48 -0.51 -5.87
C HIS A 42 8.67 -1.37 -5.47
N GLU A 43 9.34 -1.07 -4.35
CA GLU A 43 10.63 -1.69 -4.02
C GLU A 43 10.50 -3.00 -3.25
N ASP A 44 9.39 -3.21 -2.52
CA ASP A 44 9.17 -4.40 -1.68
C ASP A 44 8.00 -5.25 -2.20
N PRO A 45 8.27 -6.42 -2.81
CA PRO A 45 7.25 -7.33 -3.31
C PRO A 45 6.28 -7.85 -2.24
N GLU A 46 6.73 -8.04 -1.00
CA GLU A 46 5.88 -8.54 0.09
C GLU A 46 4.86 -7.46 0.48
N ARG A 47 5.32 -6.22 0.66
CA ARG A 47 4.41 -5.09 0.93
C ARG A 47 3.43 -4.86 -0.20
N LYS A 48 3.88 -4.96 -1.44
CA LYS A 48 3.02 -4.85 -2.61
C LYS A 48 1.94 -5.93 -2.61
N GLN A 49 2.28 -7.14 -2.17
CA GLN A 49 1.32 -8.23 -2.03
C GLN A 49 0.33 -7.96 -0.89
N ASP A 50 0.82 -7.48 0.27
CA ASP A 50 -0.04 -7.08 1.39
C ASP A 50 -1.02 -5.97 0.99
N LEU A 51 -0.57 -4.98 0.19
CA LEU A 51 -1.45 -3.94 -0.36
C LEU A 51 -2.53 -4.49 -1.29
N LYS A 52 -2.20 -5.46 -2.14
CA LYS A 52 -3.21 -6.12 -3.00
C LYS A 52 -4.22 -6.87 -2.15
N CYS A 53 -3.75 -7.60 -1.12
CA CYS A 53 -4.63 -8.35 -0.22
C CYS A 53 -5.58 -7.42 0.54
N THR A 54 -5.05 -6.39 1.20
CA THR A 54 -5.87 -5.45 1.98
C THR A 54 -6.78 -4.65 1.08
N GLY A 55 -6.29 -4.16 -0.07
CA GLY A 55 -7.10 -3.45 -1.05
C GLY A 55 -8.28 -4.28 -1.56
N CYS A 56 -8.05 -5.57 -1.84
CA CYS A 56 -9.12 -6.49 -2.18
C CYS A 56 -10.13 -6.69 -1.05
N ALA A 57 -9.67 -6.88 0.20
CA ALA A 57 -10.57 -7.07 1.33
C ALA A 57 -11.47 -5.83 1.56
N TYR A 58 -10.93 -4.62 1.38
CA TYR A 58 -11.73 -3.39 1.43
C TYR A 58 -12.72 -3.27 0.26
N ALA A 59 -12.33 -3.72 -0.94
CA ALA A 59 -13.24 -3.76 -2.08
C ALA A 59 -14.43 -4.70 -1.82
N VAL A 60 -14.18 -5.93 -1.34
CA VAL A 60 -15.25 -6.86 -0.96
C VAL A 60 -16.16 -6.24 0.09
N TYR A 61 -15.57 -5.61 1.12
CA TYR A 61 -16.33 -4.97 2.19
C TYR A 61 -17.30 -3.89 1.67
N GLU A 62 -16.82 -2.97 0.83
CA GLU A 62 -17.68 -1.90 0.30
C GLU A 62 -18.76 -2.45 -0.64
N LEU A 63 -18.43 -3.46 -1.47
CA LEU A 63 -19.40 -4.14 -2.33
C LEU A 63 -20.49 -4.84 -1.50
N GLN A 64 -20.11 -5.63 -0.49
CA GLN A 64 -21.09 -6.30 0.39
C GLN A 64 -22.00 -5.29 1.09
N LYS A 65 -21.43 -4.21 1.63
CA LYS A 65 -22.19 -3.15 2.29
C LYS A 65 -23.16 -2.44 1.34
N ALA A 66 -22.80 -2.29 0.07
CA ALA A 66 -23.67 -1.73 -0.94
C ALA A 66 -24.79 -2.71 -1.30
N PHE A 67 -24.46 -3.98 -1.57
CA PHE A 67 -25.42 -5.01 -1.97
C PHE A 67 -26.42 -5.38 -0.86
N GLN A 68 -26.05 -5.23 0.40
CA GLN A 68 -26.98 -5.36 1.53
C GLN A 68 -28.12 -4.34 1.50
N LYS A 69 -27.92 -3.18 0.85
CA LYS A 69 -28.92 -2.11 0.76
C LYS A 69 -29.84 -2.25 -0.44
N GLU A 70 -29.47 -3.06 -1.42
CA GLU A 70 -30.23 -3.25 -2.66
C GLU A 70 -30.79 -4.67 -2.74
N SER A 71 -32.08 -4.78 -3.04
CA SER A 71 -32.81 -6.04 -3.16
C SER A 71 -32.84 -6.58 -4.58
N HIS A 72 -32.77 -5.70 -5.58
CA HIS A 72 -32.86 -6.04 -7.00
C HIS A 72 -31.49 -6.42 -7.58
N PRO A 73 -31.32 -7.64 -8.16
CA PRO A 73 -30.02 -8.09 -8.67
C PRO A 73 -29.40 -7.18 -9.73
N ASP A 74 -30.19 -6.69 -10.68
CA ASP A 74 -29.68 -5.82 -11.75
C ASP A 74 -29.18 -4.47 -11.19
N GLU A 75 -29.93 -3.90 -10.24
CA GLU A 75 -29.54 -2.65 -9.57
C GLU A 75 -28.32 -2.83 -8.67
N ARG A 76 -28.07 -4.04 -8.13
CA ARG A 76 -26.85 -4.34 -7.39
C ARG A 76 -25.62 -4.22 -8.28
N LEU A 77 -25.68 -4.71 -9.52
CA LEU A 77 -24.50 -4.70 -10.38
C LEU A 77 -24.10 -3.27 -10.74
N ASP A 78 -25.06 -2.44 -11.14
CA ASP A 78 -24.83 -1.01 -11.40
C ASP A 78 -24.27 -0.30 -10.15
N LEU A 79 -24.86 -0.56 -8.98
CA LEU A 79 -24.37 -0.03 -7.71
C LEU A 79 -22.94 -0.51 -7.38
N GLY A 80 -22.58 -1.73 -7.79
CA GLY A 80 -21.24 -2.28 -7.64
C GLY A 80 -20.22 -1.48 -8.43
N TYR A 81 -20.51 -1.19 -9.70
CA TYR A 81 -19.63 -0.37 -10.54
C TYR A 81 -19.46 1.03 -9.96
N ASP A 82 -20.55 1.66 -9.50
CA ASP A 82 -20.49 2.96 -8.81
C ASP A 82 -19.60 2.92 -7.56
N VAL A 83 -19.64 1.84 -6.78
CA VAL A 83 -18.76 1.65 -5.62
C VAL A 83 -17.30 1.56 -6.07
N CYS A 84 -17.00 0.75 -7.09
CA CYS A 84 -15.63 0.59 -7.56
C CYS A 84 -15.04 1.88 -8.14
N ASP A 85 -15.82 2.65 -8.90
CA ASP A 85 -15.38 3.93 -9.46
C ASP A 85 -15.05 4.97 -8.38
N ASN A 86 -15.77 4.92 -7.25
CA ASN A 86 -15.60 5.87 -6.16
C ASN A 86 -14.68 5.39 -5.02
N ILE A 87 -14.21 4.14 -5.05
CA ILE A 87 -13.45 3.56 -3.92
C ILE A 87 -12.16 4.34 -3.63
N ASN A 88 -11.49 4.86 -4.66
CA ASN A 88 -10.26 5.66 -4.54
C ASN A 88 -10.53 7.10 -4.04
N GLN A 89 -11.78 7.55 -4.06
CA GLN A 89 -12.21 8.83 -3.48
C GLN A 89 -12.45 8.69 -1.98
N VAL A 90 -12.85 7.51 -1.53
CA VAL A 90 -13.14 7.24 -0.10
C VAL A 90 -11.85 6.85 0.64
N TYR A 91 -11.09 5.92 0.06
CA TYR A 91 -9.91 5.34 0.68
C TYR A 91 -8.60 6.00 0.22
N GLY A 92 -7.56 5.84 1.04
CA GLY A 92 -6.17 6.17 0.71
C GLY A 92 -5.22 5.32 1.53
N LEU A 93 -3.95 5.26 1.13
CA LEU A 93 -2.91 4.53 1.86
C LEU A 93 -2.66 5.23 3.18
N ARG A 94 -2.79 4.51 4.30
CA ARG A 94 -2.59 5.07 5.63
C ARG A 94 -1.12 5.44 5.84
N LEU A 95 -0.93 6.59 6.48
CA LEU A 95 0.37 7.03 6.99
C LEU A 95 0.35 6.96 8.51
N LYS A 96 1.40 6.39 9.09
CA LYS A 96 1.65 6.39 10.54
C LYS A 96 2.96 7.12 10.77
N ASP A 97 2.90 8.28 11.44
CA ASP A 97 4.06 9.14 11.67
C ASP A 97 4.81 9.48 10.36
N ASP A 98 4.07 9.87 9.31
CA ASP A 98 4.57 10.10 7.94
C ASP A 98 5.23 8.89 7.24
N VAL A 99 5.04 7.67 7.77
CA VAL A 99 5.51 6.42 7.18
C VAL A 99 4.33 5.64 6.59
N PRO A 100 4.38 5.24 5.30
CA PRO A 100 3.34 4.39 4.73
C PRO A 100 3.30 3.01 5.39
N VAL A 101 2.09 2.52 5.62
CA VAL A 101 1.82 1.16 6.12
C VAL A 101 0.88 0.44 5.16
N ALA A 102 0.91 -0.89 5.11
CA ALA A 102 0.14 -1.71 4.17
C ALA A 102 -1.36 -1.80 4.52
N GLU A 103 -1.97 -0.67 4.88
CA GLU A 103 -3.36 -0.55 5.30
C GLU A 103 -4.01 0.64 4.58
N PHE A 104 -5.23 0.46 4.10
CA PHE A 104 -6.04 1.55 3.56
C PHE A 104 -6.96 2.10 4.63
N THR A 105 -7.23 3.40 4.58
CA THR A 105 -8.17 4.02 5.52
C THR A 105 -9.09 5.03 4.84
N ARG A 106 -10.35 5.02 5.27
CA ARG A 106 -11.35 6.05 4.96
C ARG A 106 -11.50 7.08 6.07
N ASP A 107 -10.96 6.81 7.25
CA ASP A 107 -11.08 7.66 8.44
C ASP A 107 -10.43 9.05 8.19
N PRO A 108 -11.17 10.16 8.34
CA PRO A 108 -10.63 11.50 8.15
C PRO A 108 -9.58 11.90 9.21
N VAL A 109 -9.55 11.22 10.37
CA VAL A 109 -8.58 11.50 11.45
C VAL A 109 -7.20 10.91 11.13
N ASN A 110 -7.16 9.79 10.41
CA ASN A 110 -5.91 9.17 10.01
C ASN A 110 -5.32 9.91 8.79
N GLN A 111 -4.04 10.23 8.87
CA GLN A 111 -3.30 10.75 7.73
C GLN A 111 -3.26 9.68 6.62
N LYS A 112 -3.50 10.09 5.37
CA LYS A 112 -3.51 9.18 4.22
C LYS A 112 -2.98 9.84 2.96
N MET A 113 -2.36 9.04 2.10
CA MET A 113 -1.93 9.43 0.76
C MET A 113 -2.91 8.87 -0.28
N LYS A 114 -3.23 9.68 -1.29
CA LYS A 114 -4.01 9.29 -2.46
C LYS A 114 -3.19 9.46 -3.73
N GLY A 115 -3.64 8.81 -4.80
CA GLY A 115 -3.06 8.94 -6.14
C GLY A 115 -3.39 7.73 -7.00
N PRO A 116 -3.18 7.80 -8.32
CA PRO A 116 -3.52 6.70 -9.24
C PRO A 116 -2.84 5.39 -8.86
N THR A 117 -1.55 5.42 -8.52
CA THR A 117 -0.77 4.25 -8.09
C THR A 117 -1.42 3.53 -6.91
N ILE A 118 -1.85 4.29 -5.91
CA ILE A 118 -2.49 3.78 -4.68
C ILE A 118 -3.91 3.28 -5.00
N GLY A 119 -4.65 4.05 -5.79
CA GLY A 119 -6.02 3.74 -6.21
C GLY A 119 -6.10 2.41 -6.95
N ASN A 120 -5.10 2.04 -7.74
CA ASN A 120 -5.07 0.77 -8.48
C ASN A 120 -5.09 -0.48 -7.58
N PHE A 121 -4.59 -0.40 -6.34
CA PHE A 121 -4.68 -1.52 -5.39
C PHE A 121 -6.09 -1.75 -4.84
N LEU A 122 -6.97 -0.75 -4.96
CA LEU A 122 -8.37 -0.84 -4.56
C LEU A 122 -9.27 -1.10 -5.77
N LEU A 123 -9.08 -0.31 -6.83
CA LEU A 123 -9.90 -0.35 -8.05
C LEU A 123 -9.76 -1.68 -8.78
N ASN A 124 -8.52 -2.16 -9.02
CA ASN A 124 -8.33 -3.35 -9.84
C ASN A 124 -8.97 -4.60 -9.20
N PRO A 125 -8.77 -4.90 -7.91
CA PRO A 125 -9.50 -5.99 -7.28
C PRO A 125 -11.01 -5.77 -7.28
N CYS A 126 -11.50 -4.55 -7.05
CA CYS A 126 -12.93 -4.25 -7.06
C CYS A 126 -13.57 -4.58 -8.42
N MET A 127 -13.00 -4.06 -9.50
CA MET A 127 -13.49 -4.35 -10.86
C MET A 127 -13.37 -5.84 -11.19
N THR A 128 -12.25 -6.48 -10.83
CA THR A 128 -12.08 -7.93 -11.07
C THR A 128 -13.13 -8.78 -10.35
N LEU A 129 -13.52 -8.38 -9.14
CA LEU A 129 -14.56 -9.04 -8.36
C LEU A 129 -15.93 -8.93 -9.01
N LEU A 130 -16.28 -7.76 -9.56
CA LEU A 130 -17.53 -7.59 -10.30
C LEU A 130 -17.51 -8.37 -11.62
N ASP A 131 -16.46 -8.20 -12.42
CA ASP A 131 -16.41 -8.78 -13.76
C ASP A 131 -16.40 -10.32 -13.76
N ASN A 132 -15.86 -10.95 -12.70
CA ASN A 132 -15.59 -12.40 -12.70
C ASN A 132 -16.20 -13.16 -11.52
N TYR A 133 -16.60 -12.47 -10.45
CA TYR A 133 -17.01 -13.10 -9.19
C TYR A 133 -18.25 -12.42 -8.59
N GLU A 134 -19.08 -11.75 -9.40
CA GLU A 134 -20.26 -11.01 -8.93
C GLU A 134 -21.20 -11.90 -8.11
N GLU A 135 -21.44 -13.13 -8.55
CA GLU A 135 -22.32 -14.08 -7.85
C GLU A 135 -21.76 -14.46 -6.49
N ASP A 136 -20.43 -14.66 -6.36
CA ASP A 136 -19.80 -14.97 -5.09
C ASP A 136 -19.96 -13.80 -4.10
N VAL A 137 -19.82 -12.56 -4.57
CA VAL A 137 -19.98 -11.36 -3.74
C VAL A 137 -21.46 -11.16 -3.37
N MET A 138 -22.37 -11.31 -4.34
CA MET A 138 -23.82 -11.11 -4.18
C MET A 138 -24.50 -12.20 -3.36
N ASN A 139 -23.99 -13.44 -3.33
CA ASN A 139 -24.65 -14.52 -2.60
C ASN A 139 -24.15 -14.65 -1.15
N ASN A 140 -23.06 -13.98 -0.80
CA ASN A 140 -22.39 -14.14 0.49
C ASN A 140 -22.19 -12.82 1.25
N PHE A 141 -22.94 -11.77 0.94
CA PHE A 141 -22.86 -10.48 1.65
C PHE A 141 -23.25 -10.53 3.13
N ASN A 142 -23.83 -11.65 3.60
CA ASN A 142 -24.21 -11.86 5.00
C ASN A 142 -23.11 -12.54 5.85
N LEU A 143 -22.02 -13.00 5.23
CA LEU A 143 -20.90 -13.59 5.96
C LEU A 143 -20.00 -12.49 6.53
N GLY A 144 -19.49 -12.68 7.74
CA GLY A 144 -18.74 -11.69 8.51
C GLY A 144 -17.76 -10.86 7.66
N GLU A 145 -17.95 -9.54 7.72
CA GLU A 145 -17.48 -8.55 6.74
C GLU A 145 -15.98 -8.64 6.40
N ARG A 146 -15.13 -8.92 7.39
CA ARG A 146 -13.67 -8.93 7.20
C ARG A 146 -13.11 -10.30 6.82
N GLU A 147 -13.57 -11.36 7.47
CA GLU A 147 -13.06 -12.72 7.24
C GLU A 147 -13.48 -13.24 5.86
N TYR A 148 -14.71 -12.93 5.45
CA TYR A 148 -15.20 -13.29 4.12
C TYR A 148 -14.40 -12.60 3.02
N GLY A 149 -14.16 -11.29 3.15
CA GLY A 149 -13.33 -10.54 2.22
C GLY A 149 -11.94 -11.16 2.04
N LEU A 150 -11.26 -11.45 3.15
CA LEU A 150 -9.93 -12.09 3.12
C LEU A 150 -9.97 -13.48 2.47
N MET A 151 -11.00 -14.29 2.77
CA MET A 151 -11.18 -15.61 2.17
C MET A 151 -11.39 -15.52 0.66
N LEU A 152 -12.29 -14.66 0.18
CA LEU A 152 -12.57 -14.51 -1.24
C LEU A 152 -11.33 -14.01 -1.99
N CYS A 153 -10.64 -13.01 -1.45
CA CYS A 153 -9.40 -12.47 -2.00
C CYS A 153 -8.25 -13.49 -2.02
N ARG A 154 -8.22 -14.42 -1.06
CA ARG A 154 -7.27 -15.55 -1.04
C ARG A 154 -7.62 -16.59 -2.09
N ASP A 155 -8.87 -17.07 -2.08
CA ASP A 155 -9.27 -18.29 -2.78
C ASP A 155 -9.60 -18.05 -4.26
N ARG A 156 -10.12 -16.86 -4.60
CA ARG A 156 -10.45 -16.49 -5.99
C ARG A 156 -9.32 -15.74 -6.68
N LEU A 157 -8.74 -14.74 -6.00
CA LEU A 157 -7.75 -13.85 -6.61
C LEU A 157 -6.29 -14.18 -6.24
N GLY A 158 -6.05 -15.09 -5.28
CA GLY A 158 -4.70 -15.43 -4.85
C GLY A 158 -3.93 -14.28 -4.20
N LEU A 159 -4.62 -13.22 -3.75
CA LEU A 159 -3.98 -11.99 -3.27
C LEU A 159 -3.52 -12.10 -1.82
N CYS A 160 -4.24 -12.86 -0.99
CA CYS A 160 -3.97 -12.99 0.45
C CYS A 160 -3.19 -14.27 0.82
N GLN A 161 -2.03 -14.50 0.18
CA GLN A 161 -1.22 -15.70 0.42
C GLN A 161 -0.67 -15.80 1.84
N LYS A 162 -0.19 -14.71 2.44
CA LYS A 162 0.32 -14.73 3.81
C LYS A 162 -0.73 -15.18 4.84
N TYR A 163 -1.98 -14.77 4.66
CA TYR A 163 -3.13 -15.26 5.44
C TYR A 163 -3.38 -16.77 5.27
N ARG A 164 -3.04 -17.35 4.10
CA ARG A 164 -3.07 -18.80 3.89
C ARG A 164 -2.03 -19.49 4.78
N ASP A 165 -0.83 -18.93 4.84
CA ASP A 165 0.30 -19.52 5.55
C ASP A 165 0.14 -19.40 7.07
N GLU A 166 -0.36 -18.26 7.57
CA GLU A 166 -0.67 -18.05 8.99
C GLU A 166 -1.82 -18.97 9.46
N ARG A 167 -2.87 -19.15 8.64
CA ARG A 167 -3.95 -20.11 8.94
C ARG A 167 -3.45 -21.56 8.95
N ASN A 168 -2.58 -21.93 8.02
CA ASN A 168 -1.99 -23.28 7.99
C ASN A 168 -1.07 -23.56 9.18
N LYS A 169 -0.53 -22.52 9.82
CA LYS A 169 0.26 -22.60 11.04
C LYS A 169 -0.59 -22.61 12.33
N GLY A 170 -1.91 -22.37 12.22
CA GLY A 170 -2.81 -22.29 13.37
C GLY A 170 -2.67 -21.00 14.19
N GLU A 171 -2.17 -19.92 13.57
CA GLU A 171 -1.92 -18.63 14.23
C GLU A 171 -3.10 -17.64 14.12
N LEU A 172 -4.24 -18.11 13.58
CA LEU A 172 -5.50 -17.37 13.38
C LEU A 172 -6.70 -18.20 13.81
#